data_AF-X1AGV2-F1
#
_entry.id   AF-X1AGV2-F1
#
_cell.length_a   1.000
_cell.length_b   1.000
_cell.length_c   1.000
_cell.angle_alpha   90.00
_cell.angle_beta   90.00
_cell.angle_gamma   90.00
#
_symmetry.space_group_name_H-M   'P 1'
#
loop_
_entity.id
_entity.type
_entity.pdbx_description
1 polymer ?
#
loop_
_entity_poly.entity_id
_entity_poly.type
_entity_poly.pdbx_seq_one_letter_code
_entity_poly.pdbx_strand_id
1 'polypeptide(L)'
;MPIIGILLLAYLILSIGTDEIASTFLKISPVYILIAASLTIPRVLIRNYAWQLILRKQKINVSFFKSLKIFLIGYFYGSITPGYIGQFMRIPYLKDETGEPVGKLFVNSIVEEAVHTMSLYIMMIVGAFFIVDKIPEALPIACIVLFVTILI
;
A
#
# COMPACT_ATOMS: atom_id res chain seq x y z
N MET A 1 -6.77 5.96 16.50
CA MET A 1 -5.51 5.75 15.74
C MET A 1 -4.95 7.05 15.15
N PRO A 2 -5.67 7.88 14.36
CA PRO A 2 -5.05 9.05 13.71
C PRO A 2 -4.58 10.15 14.67
N ILE A 3 -5.29 10.37 15.80
CA ILE A 3 -4.93 11.40 16.79
C ILE A 3 -3.60 11.08 17.47
N ILE A 4 -3.36 9.82 17.85
CA ILE A 4 -2.08 9.41 18.46
C ILE A 4 -0.94 9.66 17.48
N GLY A 5 -1.12 9.30 16.20
CA GLY A 5 -0.11 9.57 15.16
C GLY A 5 0.18 11.06 14.97
N ILE A 6 -0.84 11.91 14.95
CA ILE A 6 -0.68 13.36 14.85
C ILE A 6 0.03 13.93 16.08
N LEU A 7 -0.36 13.51 17.28
CA LEU A 7 0.28 13.94 18.53
C LEU A 7 1.74 13.50 18.59
N LEU A 8 2.04 12.28 18.16
CA LEU A 8 3.40 11.75 18.12
C LEU A 8 4.25 12.49 17.09
N LEU A 9 3.68 12.79 15.92
CA LEU A 9 4.35 13.60 14.89
C LEU A 9 4.64 15.02 15.41
N ALA A 10 3.67 15.66 16.06
CA ALA A 10 3.84 16.98 16.66
C ALA A 10 4.92 16.96 17.75
N TYR A 11 4.88 15.95 18.63
CA TYR A 11 5.91 15.74 19.65
C TYR A 11 7.30 15.59 19.03
N LEU A 12 7.43 14.77 17.97
CA LEU A 12 8.71 14.57 17.27
C LEU A 12 9.23 15.88 16.67
N ILE A 13 8.39 16.64 15.97
CA ILE A 13 8.78 17.92 15.37
C ILE A 13 9.23 18.92 16.44
N LEU A 14 8.50 19.02 17.55
CA LEU A 14 8.84 19.91 18.67
C LEU A 14 10.12 19.46 19.40
N SER A 15 10.34 18.15 19.52
CA SER A 15 11.50 17.59 20.21
C SER A 15 12.80 17.71 19.42
N ILE A 16 12.75 17.58 18.09
CA ILE A 16 13.91 17.68 17.20
C ILE A 16 14.17 19.14 16.80
N GLY A 17 13.10 19.93 16.62
CA GLY A 17 13.21 21.30 16.13
C GLY A 17 13.19 21.38 14.60
N THR A 18 12.50 22.39 14.06
CA THR A 18 12.29 22.55 12.63
C THR A 18 13.58 22.82 11.85
N ASP A 19 14.55 23.48 12.46
CA ASP A 19 15.82 23.85 11.81
C ASP A 19 16.73 22.63 11.60
N GLU A 20 16.77 21.72 12.57
CA GLU A 20 17.54 20.47 12.46
C GLU A 20 16.91 19.54 11.42
N ILE A 21 15.58 19.46 11.37
CA ILE A 21 14.85 18.72 10.33
C ILE A 21 15.16 19.32 8.95
N ALA A 22 15.01 20.63 8.77
CA ALA A 22 15.23 21.30 7.49
C ALA A 22 16.67 21.15 7.00
N SER A 23 17.65 21.41 7.87
CA SER A 23 19.07 21.28 7.52
C SER A 23 19.47 19.84 7.18
N THR A 24 18.83 18.85 7.80
CA THR A 24 19.03 17.43 7.46
C THR A 24 18.43 17.09 6.11
N PHE A 25 17.20 17.53 5.83
CA PHE A 25 16.55 17.32 4.54
C PHE A 25 17.34 17.93 3.37
N LEU A 26 17.90 19.14 3.56
CA LEU A 26 18.69 19.82 2.53
C LEU A 26 20.05 19.15 2.25
N LYS A 27 20.54 18.29 3.15
CA LYS A 27 21.76 17.49 2.94
C LYS A 27 21.52 16.23 2.09
N ILE A 28 20.26 15.83 1.88
CA ILE A 28 19.93 14.64 1.11
C ILE A 28 20.31 14.87 -0.35
N SER A 29 21.17 14.01 -0.91
CA SER A 29 21.50 14.06 -2.33
C SER A 29 20.24 13.86 -3.18
N PRO A 30 19.96 14.76 -4.16
CA PRO A 30 18.82 14.62 -5.06
C PRO A 30 18.78 13.28 -5.80
N VAL A 31 19.94 12.63 -5.99
CA VAL A 31 20.03 11.31 -6.63
C VAL A 31 19.23 10.25 -5.86
N TYR A 32 19.28 10.25 -4.53
CA TYR A 32 18.51 9.28 -3.74
C TYR A 32 17.00 9.52 -3.84
N ILE A 33 16.58 10.79 -3.93
CA ILE A 33 15.17 11.16 -4.13
C ILE A 33 14.70 10.66 -5.50
N LEU A 34 15.51 10.87 -6.54
CA LEU A 34 15.20 10.40 -7.90
C LEU A 34 15.12 8.87 -7.97
N ILE A 35 16.05 8.15 -7.33
CA ILE A 35 16.01 6.68 -7.27
C ILE A 35 14.72 6.22 -6.58
N ALA A 36 14.40 6.76 -5.41
CA ALA A 36 13.19 6.40 -4.67
C ALA A 36 11.91 6.70 -5.47
N ALA A 37 11.84 7.86 -6.12
CA ALA A 37 10.73 8.21 -7.00
C ALA A 37 10.63 7.25 -8.20
N SER A 38 11.75 6.92 -8.83
CA SER A 38 11.79 6.00 -9.97
C SER A 38 11.28 4.60 -9.63
N LEU A 39 11.55 4.11 -8.41
CA LEU A 39 11.07 2.81 -7.93
C LEU A 39 9.55 2.74 -7.72
N THR A 40 8.88 3.89 -7.65
CA THR A 40 7.41 3.94 -7.59
C THR A 40 6.78 3.45 -8.90
N ILE A 41 7.41 3.71 -10.04
CA ILE A 41 6.91 3.32 -11.37
C ILE A 41 6.81 1.79 -11.49
N PRO A 42 7.89 1.00 -11.35
CA PRO A 42 7.81 -0.45 -11.48
C PRO A 42 6.90 -1.05 -10.39
N ARG A 43 6.89 -0.49 -9.17
CA ARG A 43 5.98 -0.92 -8.10
C ARG A 43 4.51 -0.83 -8.53
N VAL A 44 4.10 0.32 -9.09
CA VAL A 44 2.71 0.53 -9.56
C VAL A 44 2.39 -0.39 -10.74
N LEU A 45 3.31 -0.55 -11.70
CA LEU A 45 3.10 -1.41 -12.87
C LEU A 45 2.94 -2.88 -12.47
N ILE A 46 3.79 -3.39 -11.57
CA ILE A 46 3.70 -4.75 -11.02
C ILE A 46 2.38 -4.94 -10.28
N ARG A 47 1.98 -3.97 -9.44
CA ARG A 47 0.73 -4.05 -8.69
C ARG A 47 -0.50 -4.03 -9.60
N ASN A 48 -0.52 -3.19 -10.63
CA ASN A 48 -1.60 -3.20 -11.63
C ASN A 48 -1.62 -4.52 -12.43
N TYR A 49 -0.45 -5.07 -12.79
CA TYR A 49 -0.39 -6.36 -13.47
C TYR A 49 -0.98 -7.49 -12.60
N ALA A 50 -0.60 -7.56 -11.32
CA ALA A 50 -1.16 -8.51 -10.38
C ALA A 50 -2.69 -8.35 -10.25
N TRP A 51 -3.17 -7.12 -10.16
CA TRP A 51 -4.61 -6.83 -10.15
C TRP A 51 -5.31 -7.27 -11.44
N GLN A 52 -4.66 -7.11 -12.60
CA GLN A 52 -5.18 -7.56 -13.89
C GLN A 52 -5.38 -9.08 -13.92
N LEU A 53 -4.52 -9.86 -13.25
CA LEU A 53 -4.72 -11.31 -13.12
C LEU A 53 -6.01 -11.62 -12.35
N ILE A 54 -6.29 -10.88 -11.28
CA ILE A 54 -7.53 -11.03 -10.48
C ILE A 54 -8.76 -10.67 -11.31
N LEU A 55 -8.72 -9.54 -12.04
CA LEU A 55 -9.77 -9.13 -12.97
C LEU A 55 -10.09 -10.24 -13.99
N ARG A 56 -9.05 -10.78 -14.64
CA ARG A 56 -9.19 -11.86 -15.63
C ARG A 56 -9.78 -13.13 -15.02
N LYS A 57 -9.36 -13.52 -13.81
CA LYS A 57 -9.92 -14.68 -13.10
C LYS A 57 -11.40 -14.53 -12.76
N GLN A 58 -11.86 -13.30 -12.55
CA GLN A 58 -13.28 -12.98 -12.34
C GLN A 58 -14.02 -12.64 -13.63
N LYS A 59 -13.41 -12.88 -14.80
CA LYS A 59 -13.96 -12.59 -16.13
C LYS A 59 -14.32 -11.11 -16.33
N ILE A 60 -13.61 -10.19 -15.67
CA ILE A 60 -13.74 -8.75 -15.85
C ILE A 60 -12.70 -8.32 -16.90
N ASN A 61 -13.18 -7.91 -18.08
CA ASN A 61 -12.31 -7.62 -19.23
C ASN A 61 -11.97 -6.13 -19.30
N VAL A 62 -10.72 -5.78 -19.00
CA VAL A 62 -10.20 -4.42 -19.11
C VAL A 62 -8.76 -4.45 -19.67
N SER A 63 -8.44 -3.55 -20.59
CA SER A 63 -7.08 -3.43 -21.12
C SER A 63 -6.10 -2.93 -20.04
N PHE A 64 -4.82 -3.27 -20.17
CA PHE A 64 -3.83 -2.96 -19.13
C PHE A 64 -3.74 -1.46 -18.82
N PHE A 65 -3.74 -0.59 -19.85
CA PHE A 65 -3.64 0.86 -19.65
C PHE A 65 -4.90 1.45 -19.01
N LYS A 66 -6.07 0.89 -19.31
CA LYS A 66 -7.33 1.30 -18.67
C LYS A 66 -7.36 0.87 -17.21
N SER A 67 -6.96 -0.37 -16.90
CA SER A 67 -6.84 -0.81 -15.51
C SER A 67 -5.79 0.00 -14.76
N LEU A 68 -4.66 0.33 -15.38
CA LEU A 68 -3.62 1.17 -14.78
C LEU A 68 -4.14 2.57 -14.43
N LYS A 69 -4.88 3.21 -15.34
CA LYS A 69 -5.51 4.50 -15.07
C LYS A 69 -6.48 4.42 -13.89
N ILE A 70 -7.36 3.41 -13.89
CA ILE A 70 -8.33 3.18 -12.81
C ILE A 70 -7.62 2.88 -11.47
N PHE A 71 -6.53 2.11 -11.51
CA PHE A 71 -5.69 1.80 -10.36
C PHE A 71 -5.07 3.07 -9.78
N LEU A 72 -4.51 3.95 -10.62
CA LEU A 72 -3.94 5.24 -10.19
C LEU A 72 -4.98 6.17 -9.58
N ILE A 73 -6.21 6.20 -10.11
CA ILE A 73 -7.32 6.96 -9.51
C ILE A 73 -7.60 6.45 -8.10
N GLY A 74 -7.77 5.12 -7.94
CA GLY A 74 -7.93 4.52 -6.61
C GLY A 74 -6.75 4.83 -5.69
N TYR A 75 -5.52 4.68 -6.17
CA TYR A 75 -4.30 4.94 -5.41
C TYR A 75 -4.23 6.38 -4.88
N PHE A 76 -4.57 7.36 -5.73
CA PHE A 76 -4.63 8.76 -5.36
C PHE A 76 -5.66 9.02 -4.25
N TYR A 77 -6.90 8.60 -4.45
CA TYR A 77 -7.93 8.78 -3.41
C TYR A 77 -7.59 8.02 -2.12
N GLY A 78 -6.98 6.84 -2.21
CA GLY A 78 -6.46 6.11 -1.06
C GLY A 78 -5.42 6.89 -0.28
N SER A 79 -4.48 7.58 -0.95
CA SER A 79 -3.41 8.34 -0.29
C SER A 79 -3.89 9.57 0.49
N ILE A 80 -5.04 10.15 0.14
CA ILE A 80 -5.58 11.36 0.78
C ILE A 80 -6.72 11.06 1.75
N THR A 81 -7.18 9.82 1.83
CA THR A 81 -8.30 9.42 2.70
C THR A 81 -7.82 8.61 3.91
N PRO A 82 -8.43 8.81 5.09
CA PRO A 82 -8.09 8.03 6.28
C PRO A 82 -8.30 6.53 6.07
N GLY A 83 -7.36 5.71 6.52
CA GLY A 83 -7.49 4.25 6.43
C GLY A 83 -7.49 3.71 4.99
N TYR A 84 -7.05 4.49 4.01
CA TYR A 84 -6.94 4.08 2.60
C TYR A 84 -8.28 3.75 1.91
N ILE A 85 -9.41 4.10 2.53
CA ILE A 85 -10.77 3.78 2.06
C ILE A 85 -11.07 4.35 0.67
N GLY A 86 -10.43 5.46 0.29
CA GLY A 86 -10.58 6.10 -1.01
C GLY A 86 -10.08 5.24 -2.16
N GLN A 87 -9.31 4.17 -1.91
CA GLN A 87 -8.94 3.19 -2.93
C GLN A 87 -10.17 2.59 -3.64
N PHE A 88 -11.29 2.44 -2.93
CA PHE A 88 -12.54 1.96 -3.50
C PHE A 88 -13.18 2.91 -4.52
N MET A 89 -12.67 4.15 -4.64
CA MET A 89 -13.06 5.05 -5.73
C MET A 89 -12.77 4.48 -7.11
N ARG A 90 -11.95 3.44 -7.24
CA ARG A 90 -11.76 2.71 -8.51
C ARG A 90 -13.01 1.98 -9.00
N ILE A 91 -13.93 1.60 -8.11
CA ILE A 91 -15.12 0.80 -8.42
C ILE A 91 -16.08 1.49 -9.40
N PRO A 92 -16.50 2.76 -9.20
CA PRO A 92 -17.36 3.45 -10.17
C PRO A 92 -16.72 3.53 -11.56
N TYR A 93 -15.42 3.86 -11.67
CA TYR A 93 -14.74 3.90 -12.98
C TYR A 93 -14.66 2.53 -13.63
N LEU A 94 -14.47 1.47 -12.83
CA LEU A 94 -14.46 0.10 -13.33
C LEU A 94 -15.85 -0.35 -13.78
N LYS A 95 -16.92 0.12 -13.11
CA LYS A 95 -18.31 -0.10 -13.52
C LYS A 95 -18.59 0.59 -14.84
N ASP A 96 -18.20 1.85 -14.99
CA ASP A 96 -18.41 2.61 -16.22
C ASP A 96 -17.68 1.98 -17.40
N GLU A 97 -16.50 1.42 -17.16
CA GLU A 97 -15.69 0.76 -18.19
C GLU A 97 -16.18 -0.64 -18.57
N THR A 98 -16.79 -1.40 -17.63
CA THR A 98 -17.08 -2.83 -17.83
C THR A 98 -18.56 -3.20 -17.82
N GLY A 99 -19.43 -2.35 -17.26
CA GLY A 99 -20.84 -2.64 -17.03
C GLY A 99 -21.11 -3.67 -15.92
N GLU A 100 -20.08 -4.14 -15.21
CA GLU A 100 -20.20 -5.21 -14.23
C GLU A 100 -20.91 -4.74 -12.93
N PRO A 101 -21.61 -5.65 -12.22
CA PRO A 101 -22.28 -5.31 -10.97
C PRO A 101 -21.32 -4.80 -9.90
N VAL A 102 -21.72 -3.74 -9.17
CA VAL A 102 -20.90 -3.12 -8.11
C VAL A 102 -20.41 -4.14 -7.08
N GLY A 103 -21.25 -5.10 -6.68
CA GLY A 103 -20.84 -6.15 -5.74
C GLY A 103 -19.68 -7.00 -6.25
N LYS A 104 -19.66 -7.35 -7.54
CA LYS A 104 -18.56 -8.10 -8.17
C LYS A 104 -17.25 -7.28 -8.16
N LEU A 105 -17.34 -6.00 -8.47
CA LEU A 105 -16.21 -5.06 -8.49
C LEU A 105 -15.68 -4.74 -7.09
N PHE A 106 -16.56 -4.72 -6.09
CA PHE A 106 -16.20 -4.56 -4.70
C PHE A 106 -15.44 -5.78 -4.19
N VAL A 107 -15.95 -7.00 -4.43
CA VAL A 107 -15.25 -8.25 -4.11
C VAL A 107 -13.90 -8.32 -4.82
N ASN A 108 -13.84 -7.96 -6.11
CA ASN A 108 -12.57 -7.83 -6.84
C ASN A 108 -11.56 -6.95 -6.10
N SER A 109 -12.01 -5.79 -5.63
CA SER A 109 -11.17 -4.82 -4.95
C SER A 109 -10.67 -5.32 -3.59
N ILE A 110 -11.53 -6.01 -2.82
CA ILE A 110 -11.13 -6.61 -1.54
C ILE A 110 -10.13 -7.75 -1.76
N VAL A 111 -10.35 -8.61 -2.76
CA VAL A 111 -9.43 -9.72 -3.06
C VAL A 111 -8.05 -9.19 -3.44
N GLU A 112 -7.97 -8.11 -4.22
CA GLU A 112 -6.67 -7.48 -4.51
C GLU A 112 -5.97 -6.97 -3.27
N GLU A 113 -6.69 -6.27 -2.38
CA GLU A 113 -6.08 -5.73 -1.16
C GLU A 113 -5.67 -6.83 -0.19
N ALA A 114 -6.47 -7.89 -0.06
CA ALA A 114 -6.15 -9.07 0.74
C ALA A 114 -4.90 -9.78 0.22
N VAL A 115 -4.81 -10.03 -1.10
CA VAL A 115 -3.64 -10.67 -1.72
C VAL A 115 -2.39 -9.81 -1.54
N HIS A 116 -2.49 -8.51 -1.76
CA HIS A 116 -1.38 -7.57 -1.58
C HIS A 116 -0.90 -7.55 -0.12
N THR A 117 -1.83 -7.42 0.82
CA THR A 117 -1.54 -7.36 2.26
C THR A 117 -0.96 -8.68 2.78
N MET A 118 -1.53 -9.83 2.39
CA MET A 118 -0.99 -11.14 2.74
C MET A 118 0.42 -11.34 2.20
N SER A 119 0.69 -10.89 0.96
CA SER A 119 2.03 -10.97 0.37
C SER A 119 3.06 -10.19 1.19
N LEU A 120 2.71 -9.00 1.67
CA LEU A 120 3.58 -8.19 2.53
C LEU A 120 3.87 -8.87 3.87
N TYR A 121 2.87 -9.48 4.52
CA TYR A 121 3.09 -10.18 5.77
C TYR A 121 3.89 -11.47 5.61
N ILE A 122 3.74 -12.19 4.50
CA ILE A 122 4.59 -13.34 4.18
C ILE A 122 6.04 -12.87 4.03
N MET A 123 6.30 -11.77 3.30
CA MET A 123 7.65 -11.21 3.18
C MET A 123 8.21 -10.76 4.54
N MET A 124 7.36 -10.20 5.41
CA MET A 124 7.75 -9.82 6.77
C MET A 124 8.19 -11.03 7.60
N ILE A 125 7.45 -12.14 7.56
CA ILE A 125 7.81 -13.38 8.26
C ILE A 125 9.11 -13.97 7.72
N VAL A 126 9.27 -14.00 6.40
CA VAL A 126 10.51 -14.46 5.75
C VAL A 126 11.70 -13.58 6.18
N GLY A 127 11.52 -12.26 6.21
CA GLY A 127 12.53 -11.32 6.70
C GLY A 127 12.87 -11.52 8.17
N ALA A 128 11.85 -11.71 9.02
CA ALA A 128 12.02 -11.99 10.45
C ALA A 128 12.79 -13.29 10.70
N PHE A 129 12.53 -14.32 9.88
CA PHE A 129 13.25 -15.58 9.93
C PHE A 129 14.76 -15.40 9.67
N PHE A 130 15.14 -14.57 8.68
CA PHE A 130 16.56 -14.31 8.38
C PHE A 130 17.33 -13.57 9.47
N ILE A 131 16.64 -12.90 10.40
CA ILE A 131 17.26 -12.13 11.47
C ILE A 131 17.06 -12.75 12.85
N VAL A 132 16.47 -13.93 12.94
CA VAL A 132 16.11 -14.56 14.22
C VAL A 132 17.33 -14.80 15.13
N ASP A 133 18.50 -15.06 14.54
CA ASP A 133 19.75 -15.23 15.29
C ASP A 133 20.21 -13.94 16.00
N LYS A 134 19.80 -12.78 15.47
CA LYS A 134 20.16 -11.46 16.01
C LYS A 134 19.05 -10.88 16.88
N ILE A 135 17.80 -11.12 16.51
CA ILE A 135 16.60 -10.61 17.18
C ILE A 135 15.60 -11.77 17.28
N PRO A 136 15.72 -12.62 18.32
CA PRO A 136 14.85 -13.79 18.49
C PRO A 136 13.37 -13.44 18.58
N GLU A 137 13.04 -12.24 19.07
CA GLU A 137 11.67 -11.75 19.22
C GLU A 137 11.02 -11.35 17.88
N ALA A 138 11.80 -11.18 16.81
CA ALA A 138 11.28 -10.72 15.53
C ALA A 138 10.27 -11.71 14.91
N LEU A 139 10.55 -13.00 14.99
CA LEU A 139 9.69 -14.05 14.44
C LEU A 139 8.34 -14.18 15.18
N PRO A 140 8.27 -14.30 16.52
CA PRO A 140 7.00 -14.36 17.22
C PRO A 140 6.18 -13.07 17.04
N ILE A 141 6.81 -11.88 17.03
CA ILE A 141 6.11 -10.62 16.74
C ILE A 141 5.50 -10.65 15.34
N ALA A 142 6.25 -11.07 14.33
CA ALA A 142 5.76 -11.17 12.96
C ALA A 142 4.54 -12.10 12.84
N CYS A 143 4.57 -13.25 13.51
CA CYS A 143 3.45 -14.20 13.55
C CYS A 143 2.22 -13.62 14.26
N ILE A 144 2.40 -12.93 15.39
CA ILE A 144 1.30 -12.27 16.12
C ILE A 144 0.65 -11.20 15.25
N VAL A 145 1.45 -10.37 14.58
CA VAL A 145 0.94 -9.31 13.69
C VAL A 145 0.13 -9.91 12.53
N LEU A 146 0.61 -10.99 11.91
CA LEU A 146 -0.16 -11.69 10.88
C LEU A 146 -1.49 -12.22 11.43
N PHE A 147 -1.46 -12.86 12.60
CA PHE A 147 -2.65 -13.43 13.24
C PHE A 147 -3.70 -12.34 13.55
N VAL A 148 -3.28 -11.23 14.16
CA VAL A 148 -4.15 -10.10 14.45
C VAL A 148 -4.75 -9.52 13.16
N THR A 149 -3.97 -9.43 12.09
CA THR A 149 -4.47 -8.88 10.82
C THR A 149 -5.46 -9.80 10.10
N ILE A 150 -5.39 -11.12 10.31
CA ILE A 150 -6.40 -12.05 9.79
C ILE A 150 -7.72 -11.93 10.55
N LEU A 151 -7.68 -11.51 11.83
CA LEU A 151 -8.85 -11.40 12.69
C LEU A 151 -9.59 -10.06 12.57
N ILE A 152 -8.93 -9.01 12.07
CA ILE A 152 -9.49 -7.65 11.89
C ILE A 152 -9.98 -7.50 10.44
#